data_AF-A0AAN9QVG8-F1
#
_entry.id   AF-A0AAN9QVG8-F1
#
_cell.length_a   1.000
_cell.length_b   1.000
_cell.length_c   1.000
_cell.angle_alpha   90.00
_cell.angle_beta   90.00
_cell.angle_gamma   90.00
#
_symmetry.space_group_name_H-M   'P 1'
#
loop_
_entity.id
_entity.type
_entity.pdbx_description
1 polymer ?
#
loop_
_entity_poly.entity_id
_entity_poly.type
_entity_poly.pdbx_seq_one_letter_code
_entity_poly.pdbx_strand_id
1 'polypeptide(L)'
;MRLLFSSFSSSSLLINPRKFGSVRIPSPMSWACQKCTFVNPPSQQRECEICLSSASPRGPSSSSSSPPKWSCKACTFLNPYNNPSCVVCATRCPVLSLSNLNDLNDATDHDSSVGSVFFPLQPCNKRKAVDEVHVVQDDDSSKKVKPFNKVTRTSGEENVELGKACSTFKILSYNVWFREDLELHKRMEAIGNLVQLHSPNFICFQEVTPNIYDIFKQCTWWSVYRCSVSSEMAYSRPYFCMVLSKLPVKSFRNIPFSNSVMGRELCIAEVEAASGKSLVIATSHLESPCPGPPKWDQMFSKERVVQANEAVNLLNKQPNVVFGGDMNWDDKVDGLYPLQDGWTDAWAQLRPNESGWTYDTKANQMLTGNRTLQKRLDRFICHLTDFKITSVDMIGMEVIPGLSYNKEKKVRNGIKQLVLPVLPSDHYGLLLTISSK
;
A
#
# COMPACT_ATOMS: atom_id res chain seq x y z
N MET A 1 -53.62 -63.60 -21.10
CA MET A 1 -53.06 -63.17 -22.41
C MET A 1 -51.67 -62.61 -22.13
N ARG A 2 -50.58 -63.17 -22.69
CA ARG A 2 -50.01 -62.89 -24.06
C ARG A 2 -49.57 -61.41 -24.20
N LEU A 3 -48.41 -60.99 -24.73
CA LEU A 3 -47.08 -61.51 -25.15
C LEU A 3 -46.14 -60.24 -25.19
N LEU A 4 -44.79 -60.25 -25.19
CA LEU A 4 -43.76 -61.30 -25.13
C LEU A 4 -42.43 -60.74 -24.53
N PHE A 5 -41.54 -61.67 -24.17
CA PHE A 5 -40.10 -61.56 -23.90
C PHE A 5 -39.25 -61.02 -25.06
N SER A 6 -38.05 -60.47 -24.78
CA SER A 6 -36.79 -61.21 -25.01
C SER A 6 -35.55 -60.51 -24.44
N SER A 7 -34.68 -61.31 -23.84
CA SER A 7 -33.29 -61.01 -23.50
C SER A 7 -32.38 -61.92 -24.33
N PHE A 8 -31.20 -61.45 -24.73
CA PHE A 8 -29.89 -62.06 -24.40
C PHE A 8 -28.74 -61.63 -25.33
N SER A 9 -27.54 -61.65 -24.73
CA SER A 9 -26.22 -61.90 -25.32
C SER A 9 -25.68 -61.01 -26.45
N SER A 10 -24.48 -60.49 -26.23
CA SER A 10 -23.59 -60.02 -27.28
C SER A 10 -22.25 -60.76 -27.17
N SER A 11 -21.95 -61.57 -28.18
CA SER A 11 -20.76 -62.41 -28.23
C SER A 11 -19.50 -61.60 -28.51
N SER A 12 -18.39 -61.99 -27.89
CA SER A 12 -17.06 -61.45 -28.18
C SER A 12 -16.47 -62.06 -29.45
N LEU A 13 -16.06 -61.22 -30.41
CA LEU A 13 -15.23 -61.60 -31.55
C LEU A 13 -14.06 -60.61 -31.71
N LEU A 14 -12.85 -61.16 -31.76
CA LEU A 14 -11.59 -60.44 -31.94
C LEU A 14 -11.32 -60.19 -33.42
N ILE A 15 -11.01 -58.96 -33.82
CA ILE A 15 -10.41 -58.64 -35.13
C ILE A 15 -9.26 -57.62 -34.95
N ASN A 16 -8.17 -57.86 -35.68
CA ASN A 16 -6.88 -57.15 -35.60
C ASN A 16 -6.94 -55.69 -36.11
N PRO A 17 -6.05 -54.78 -35.65
CA PRO A 17 -6.06 -53.38 -36.04
C PRO A 17 -5.21 -53.09 -37.28
N ARG A 18 -5.77 -52.36 -38.27
CA ARG A 18 -4.98 -51.52 -39.20
C ARG A 18 -5.85 -50.50 -39.94
N LYS A 19 -5.46 -49.22 -39.80
CA LYS A 19 -5.71 -48.05 -40.68
C LYS A 19 -7.11 -47.93 -41.35
N PHE A 20 -7.92 -46.96 -40.89
CA PHE A 20 -8.55 -45.97 -41.77
C PHE A 20 -8.68 -44.62 -41.05
N GLY A 21 -8.63 -43.51 -41.80
CA GLY A 21 -8.45 -42.16 -41.27
C GLY A 21 -9.71 -41.56 -40.64
N SER A 22 -9.54 -40.83 -39.54
CA SER A 22 -10.63 -40.07 -38.90
C SER A 22 -10.87 -38.75 -39.64
N VAL A 23 -11.95 -38.69 -40.41
CA VAL A 23 -12.58 -37.41 -40.78
C VAL A 23 -13.41 -36.96 -39.59
N ARG A 24 -12.98 -35.90 -38.90
CA ARG A 24 -13.75 -35.30 -37.81
C ARG A 24 -14.77 -34.30 -38.36
N ILE A 25 -16.05 -34.65 -38.26
CA ILE A 25 -17.15 -33.68 -38.39
C ILE A 25 -17.17 -32.84 -37.09
N PRO A 26 -17.17 -31.50 -37.14
CA PRO A 26 -17.26 -30.68 -35.93
C PRO A 26 -18.66 -30.76 -35.33
N SER A 27 -18.78 -31.26 -34.10
CA SER A 27 -20.00 -31.07 -33.31
C SER A 27 -20.19 -29.57 -33.01
N PRO A 28 -21.38 -28.98 -33.21
CA PRO A 28 -21.59 -27.57 -32.97
C PRO A 28 -21.65 -27.33 -31.45
N MET A 29 -20.58 -26.76 -30.89
CA MET A 29 -20.50 -26.46 -29.46
C MET A 29 -21.17 -25.12 -29.14
N SER A 30 -21.87 -25.06 -28.00
CA SER A 30 -22.30 -23.82 -27.38
C SER A 30 -21.08 -22.99 -26.92
N TRP A 31 -21.25 -21.66 -26.80
CA TRP A 31 -20.15 -20.76 -26.45
C TRP A 31 -20.54 -19.73 -25.39
N ALA A 32 -19.68 -19.55 -24.38
CA ALA A 32 -19.85 -18.56 -23.33
C ALA A 32 -19.42 -17.16 -23.81
N CYS A 33 -20.30 -16.18 -23.65
CA CYS A 33 -20.01 -14.79 -23.98
C CYS A 33 -18.91 -14.21 -23.08
N GLN A 34 -17.86 -13.67 -23.69
CA GLN A 34 -16.72 -13.09 -22.95
C GLN A 34 -17.06 -11.77 -22.21
N LYS A 35 -18.22 -11.14 -22.48
CA LYS A 35 -18.66 -9.93 -21.75
C LYS A 35 -19.65 -10.18 -20.61
N CYS A 36 -20.56 -11.14 -20.75
CA CYS A 36 -21.62 -11.40 -19.76
C CYS A 36 -21.69 -12.85 -19.28
N THR A 37 -20.77 -13.72 -19.70
CA THR A 37 -20.66 -15.15 -19.35
C THR A 37 -21.82 -16.07 -19.79
N PHE A 38 -22.91 -15.52 -20.34
CA PHE A 38 -24.06 -16.30 -20.83
C PHE A 38 -23.63 -17.33 -21.90
N VAL A 39 -24.13 -18.57 -21.77
CA VAL A 39 -23.81 -19.69 -22.66
C VAL A 39 -24.84 -19.73 -23.80
N ASN A 40 -24.42 -19.30 -24.98
CA ASN A 40 -25.27 -19.22 -26.16
C ASN A 40 -25.44 -20.61 -26.80
N PRO A 41 -26.63 -20.95 -27.31
CA PRO A 41 -26.88 -22.23 -27.97
C PRO A 41 -26.12 -22.34 -29.30
N PRO A 42 -25.88 -23.56 -29.83
CA PRO A 42 -25.06 -23.74 -31.04
C PRO A 42 -25.67 -23.16 -32.34
N SER A 43 -26.96 -22.82 -32.32
CA SER A 43 -27.65 -22.06 -33.38
C SER A 43 -27.20 -20.59 -33.43
N GLN A 44 -26.78 -20.00 -32.31
CA GLN A 44 -26.50 -18.58 -32.18
C GLN A 44 -24.99 -18.31 -32.35
N GLN A 45 -24.55 -18.14 -33.59
CA GLN A 45 -23.12 -18.18 -33.95
C GLN A 45 -22.42 -16.82 -34.07
N ARG A 46 -23.17 -15.70 -34.08
CA ARG A 46 -22.60 -14.37 -34.40
C ARG A 46 -22.57 -13.39 -33.23
N GLU A 47 -23.58 -13.37 -32.37
CA GLU A 47 -23.73 -12.39 -31.30
C GLU A 47 -24.38 -13.03 -30.07
N CYS A 48 -24.07 -12.54 -28.87
CA CYS A 48 -24.66 -13.08 -27.64
C CYS A 48 -26.13 -12.69 -27.51
N GLU A 49 -27.00 -13.66 -27.23
CA GLU A 49 -28.46 -13.50 -27.10
C GLU A 49 -28.86 -12.43 -26.04
N ILE A 50 -28.11 -12.33 -24.94
CA ILE A 50 -28.43 -11.44 -23.81
C ILE A 50 -27.86 -10.02 -23.95
N CYS A 51 -26.71 -9.86 -24.62
CA CYS A 51 -25.97 -8.58 -24.62
C CYS A 51 -25.48 -8.13 -26.01
N LEU A 52 -25.93 -8.81 -27.08
CA LEU A 52 -25.66 -8.53 -28.49
C LEU A 52 -24.16 -8.40 -28.86
N SER A 53 -23.27 -8.87 -27.99
CA SER A 53 -21.83 -8.76 -28.20
C SER A 53 -21.31 -9.91 -29.06
N SER A 54 -20.53 -9.57 -30.09
CA SER A 54 -20.12 -10.48 -31.15
C SER A 54 -19.26 -11.66 -30.68
N ALA A 55 -19.52 -12.83 -31.26
CA ALA A 55 -18.70 -14.04 -31.13
C ALA A 55 -17.35 -13.82 -31.83
N SER A 56 -16.32 -13.47 -31.05
CA SER A 56 -15.01 -13.13 -31.61
C SER A 56 -14.27 -14.37 -32.15
N PRO A 57 -13.74 -14.34 -33.40
CA PRO A 57 -12.84 -15.38 -33.90
C PRO A 57 -11.54 -15.40 -33.09
N ARG A 58 -10.89 -16.58 -33.02
CA ARG A 58 -9.62 -16.76 -32.29
C ARG A 58 -8.50 -15.91 -32.92
N GLY A 59 -8.04 -14.91 -32.19
CA GLY A 59 -6.82 -14.13 -32.43
C GLY A 59 -6.06 -13.94 -31.12
N PRO A 60 -4.74 -13.70 -31.14
CA PRO A 60 -3.92 -13.68 -29.93
C PRO A 60 -4.31 -12.51 -29.01
N SER A 61 -4.15 -12.74 -27.71
CA SER A 61 -4.51 -11.84 -26.63
C SER A 61 -4.05 -10.41 -26.87
N SER A 62 -4.96 -9.52 -27.27
CA SER A 62 -4.78 -8.10 -26.99
C SER A 62 -4.86 -7.95 -25.47
N SER A 63 -3.71 -7.67 -24.86
CA SER A 63 -3.66 -7.15 -23.50
C SER A 63 -4.65 -6.00 -23.42
N SER A 64 -5.60 -6.09 -22.49
CA SER A 64 -6.43 -4.94 -22.11
C SER A 64 -5.53 -3.93 -21.39
N SER A 65 -4.70 -3.23 -22.16
CA SER A 65 -4.02 -2.02 -21.74
C SER A 65 -5.12 -1.01 -21.51
N SER A 66 -5.64 -1.00 -20.28
CA SER A 66 -6.38 0.14 -19.75
C SER A 66 -5.59 1.40 -20.16
N PRO A 67 -6.25 2.44 -20.72
CA PRO A 67 -5.54 3.64 -21.12
C PRO A 67 -4.72 4.12 -19.92
N PRO A 68 -3.47 4.59 -20.13
CA PRO A 68 -2.59 4.96 -19.04
C PRO A 68 -3.30 5.89 -18.06
N LYS A 69 -2.96 5.75 -16.78
CA LYS A 69 -3.52 6.57 -15.69
C LYS A 69 -2.39 7.19 -14.89
N TRP A 70 -2.64 8.36 -14.31
CA TRP A 70 -1.73 9.00 -13.38
C TRP A 70 -2.40 9.14 -12.00
N SER A 71 -1.69 8.74 -10.96
CA SER A 71 -2.15 8.98 -9.58
C SER A 71 -1.93 10.44 -9.20
N CYS A 72 -2.95 11.05 -8.62
CA CYS A 72 -2.85 12.41 -8.13
C CYS A 72 -1.90 12.51 -6.92
N LYS A 73 -0.83 13.30 -7.02
CA LYS A 73 0.08 13.57 -5.88
C LYS A 73 -0.59 14.22 -4.66
N ALA A 74 -1.78 14.81 -4.83
CA ALA A 74 -2.54 15.41 -3.73
C ALA A 74 -3.43 14.40 -2.99
N CYS A 75 -3.97 13.40 -3.69
CA CYS A 75 -5.07 12.58 -3.17
C CYS A 75 -5.12 11.13 -3.66
N THR A 76 -4.05 10.64 -4.27
CA THR A 76 -3.86 9.29 -4.82
C THR A 76 -4.79 8.85 -5.96
N PHE A 77 -5.91 9.54 -6.23
CA PHE A 77 -6.90 9.17 -7.24
C PHE A 77 -6.29 8.90 -8.63
N LEU A 78 -6.71 7.82 -9.30
CA LEU A 78 -6.20 7.40 -10.60
C LEU A 78 -6.94 8.08 -11.76
N ASN A 79 -6.39 9.18 -12.24
CA ASN A 79 -6.94 9.96 -13.35
C ASN A 79 -6.54 9.36 -14.72
N PRO A 80 -7.39 9.48 -15.76
CA PRO A 80 -6.99 9.23 -17.14
C PRO A 80 -5.76 10.06 -17.55
N TYR A 81 -4.82 9.48 -18.32
CA TYR A 81 -3.58 10.15 -18.74
C TYR A 81 -3.80 11.41 -19.59
N ASN A 82 -4.93 11.52 -20.30
CA ASN A 82 -5.28 12.71 -21.09
C ASN A 82 -5.83 13.88 -20.25
N ASN A 83 -6.13 13.69 -18.95
CA ASN A 83 -6.64 14.76 -18.10
C ASN A 83 -5.48 15.59 -17.51
N PRO A 84 -5.39 16.91 -17.79
CA PRO A 84 -4.33 17.77 -17.29
C PRO A 84 -4.47 18.13 -15.80
N SER A 85 -5.63 17.85 -15.20
CA SER A 85 -5.92 18.06 -13.78
C SER A 85 -6.72 16.89 -13.21
N CYS A 86 -6.59 16.66 -11.90
CA CYS A 86 -7.29 15.58 -11.23
C CYS A 86 -8.79 15.86 -11.15
N VAL A 87 -9.62 14.87 -11.50
CA VAL A 87 -11.08 15.03 -11.54
C VAL A 87 -11.74 15.15 -10.16
N VAL A 88 -11.03 14.81 -9.07
CA VAL A 88 -11.56 14.85 -7.69
C VAL A 88 -11.08 16.07 -6.89
N CYS A 89 -9.89 16.61 -7.21
CA CYS A 89 -9.30 17.71 -6.45
C CYS A 89 -8.69 18.85 -7.29
N ALA A 90 -8.83 18.83 -8.61
CA ALA A 90 -8.29 19.80 -9.57
C ALA A 90 -6.75 19.99 -9.60
N THR A 91 -5.98 19.29 -8.76
CA THR A 91 -4.51 19.30 -8.79
C THR A 91 -3.98 18.95 -10.18
N ARG A 92 -3.05 19.73 -10.73
CA ARG A 92 -2.50 19.52 -12.08
C ARG A 92 -1.67 18.24 -12.19
N CYS A 93 -1.67 17.63 -13.37
CA CYS A 93 -0.83 16.49 -13.72
C CYS A 93 0.65 16.95 -13.82
N PRO A 94 1.58 16.35 -13.06
CA PRO A 94 3.00 16.71 -13.15
C PRO A 94 3.60 16.46 -14.52
N VAL A 95 3.14 15.41 -15.22
CA VAL A 95 3.73 14.91 -16.48
C VAL A 95 3.31 15.75 -17.69
N LEU A 96 2.10 16.33 -17.68
CA LEU A 96 1.58 17.17 -18.77
C LEU A 96 1.95 18.65 -18.65
N SER A 97 2.60 19.07 -17.55
CA SER A 97 2.91 20.48 -17.28
C SER A 97 4.10 21.03 -18.10
N LEU A 98 4.79 20.20 -18.89
CA LEU A 98 5.91 20.61 -19.75
C LEU A 98 5.49 21.10 -21.14
N SER A 99 4.25 20.85 -21.59
CA SER A 99 3.86 21.02 -23.00
C SER A 99 2.98 22.23 -23.30
N ASN A 100 2.34 22.85 -22.29
CA ASN A 100 1.40 23.97 -22.49
C ASN A 100 1.66 25.10 -21.49
N LEU A 101 2.58 26.00 -21.86
CA LEU A 101 2.73 27.31 -21.22
C LEU A 101 1.91 28.34 -22.01
N ASN A 102 0.59 28.36 -21.82
CA ASN A 102 -0.29 29.49 -22.11
C ASN A 102 -1.59 29.38 -21.29
N ASP A 103 -2.19 30.54 -21.03
CA ASP A 103 -3.44 30.82 -20.32
C ASP A 103 -3.36 30.96 -18.79
N LEU A 104 -3.04 32.21 -18.41
CA LEU A 104 -3.53 32.83 -17.18
C LEU A 104 -4.93 33.39 -17.46
N ASN A 105 -5.92 32.97 -16.68
CA ASN A 105 -7.10 33.79 -16.44
C ASN A 105 -7.56 33.64 -14.99
N ASP A 106 -7.95 34.77 -14.42
CA ASP A 106 -8.24 34.96 -13.01
C ASP A 106 -9.70 34.58 -12.69
N ALA A 107 -9.95 34.06 -11.49
CA ALA A 107 -11.28 33.73 -11.01
C ALA A 107 -11.32 33.84 -9.48
N THR A 108 -12.12 34.81 -9.02
CA THR A 108 -12.22 35.23 -7.62
C THR A 108 -12.82 34.18 -6.69
N ASP A 109 -12.28 34.11 -5.46
CA ASP A 109 -12.72 33.20 -4.40
C ASP A 109 -14.20 33.34 -3.99
N HIS A 110 -14.81 32.23 -3.59
CA HIS A 110 -15.97 32.22 -2.69
C HIS A 110 -15.79 31.14 -1.61
N ASP A 111 -16.00 31.51 -0.34
CA ASP A 111 -15.55 30.75 0.83
C ASP A 111 -16.42 29.54 1.18
N SER A 112 -15.81 28.33 1.17
CA SER A 112 -16.30 27.12 1.88
C SER A 112 -15.24 25.99 1.87
N SER A 113 -14.03 26.24 2.37
CA SER A 113 -12.90 25.29 2.21
C SER A 113 -12.76 24.25 3.33
N VAL A 114 -13.10 22.99 3.05
CA VAL A 114 -12.96 21.84 3.98
C VAL A 114 -11.69 21.01 3.73
N GLY A 115 -10.98 21.20 2.61
CA GLY A 115 -9.91 20.31 2.13
C GLY A 115 -8.55 20.96 1.85
N SER A 116 -8.26 22.11 2.47
CA SER A 116 -6.96 22.77 2.35
C SER A 116 -5.76 21.98 2.93
N VAL A 117 -6.00 20.76 3.42
CA VAL A 117 -5.02 19.86 4.05
C VAL A 117 -4.21 19.07 3.01
N PHE A 118 -4.70 18.90 1.78
CA PHE A 118 -4.14 17.97 0.77
C PHE A 118 -3.43 18.64 -0.44
N PHE A 119 -3.21 19.96 -0.44
CA PHE A 119 -2.59 20.62 -1.62
C PHE A 119 -1.04 20.49 -1.68
N PRO A 120 -0.47 20.11 -2.82
CA PRO A 120 0.89 20.47 -3.21
C PRO A 120 0.94 21.95 -3.64
N LEU A 121 2.02 22.64 -3.30
CA LEU A 121 2.28 24.01 -3.72
C LEU A 121 2.87 24.04 -5.14
N GLN A 122 2.75 25.18 -5.83
CA GLN A 122 3.24 25.32 -7.20
C GLN A 122 4.77 25.40 -7.27
N PRO A 123 5.42 24.92 -8.34
CA PRO A 123 6.86 25.07 -8.52
C PRO A 123 7.28 26.54 -8.71
N CYS A 124 8.24 27.03 -7.92
CA CYS A 124 8.87 28.33 -8.18
C CYS A 124 9.81 28.27 -9.39
N ASN A 125 9.65 29.22 -10.31
CA ASN A 125 10.59 29.44 -11.41
C ASN A 125 11.95 29.93 -10.87
N LYS A 126 13.03 29.20 -11.19
CA LYS A 126 14.41 29.62 -10.90
C LYS A 126 14.72 30.95 -11.60
N ARG A 127 14.98 32.01 -10.84
CA ARG A 127 15.67 33.20 -11.37
C ARG A 127 17.18 32.98 -11.34
N LYS A 128 17.86 33.59 -12.30
CA LYS A 128 19.31 33.45 -12.54
C LYS A 128 20.11 33.84 -11.29
N ALA A 129 21.13 33.06 -10.97
CA ALA A 129 22.21 33.53 -10.11
C ALA A 129 23.02 34.61 -10.86
N VAL A 130 23.45 35.63 -10.13
CA VAL A 130 24.51 36.55 -10.54
C VAL A 130 25.64 36.31 -9.56
N ASP A 131 26.82 35.98 -10.06
CA ASP A 131 28.02 35.87 -9.24
C ASP A 131 28.42 37.25 -8.71
N GLU A 132 28.75 37.33 -7.42
CA GLU A 132 29.79 38.25 -6.97
C GLU A 132 30.61 37.57 -5.87
N VAL A 133 31.91 37.46 -6.13
CA VAL A 133 32.90 36.87 -5.23
C VAL A 133 33.42 37.96 -4.31
N HIS A 134 33.53 37.68 -3.01
CA HIS A 134 34.51 38.35 -2.16
C HIS A 134 35.21 37.34 -1.26
N VAL A 135 36.54 37.32 -1.38
CA VAL A 135 37.46 36.50 -0.58
C VAL A 135 37.99 37.36 0.55
N VAL A 136 37.91 36.87 1.79
CA VAL A 136 38.84 37.23 2.86
C VAL A 136 39.21 35.94 3.60
N GLN A 137 40.47 35.85 4.02
CA GLN A 137 41.14 34.64 4.49
C GLN A 137 41.45 34.72 6.00
N ASP A 138 41.89 33.59 6.56
CA ASP A 138 42.58 33.40 7.86
C ASP A 138 41.71 33.57 9.14
N ASP A 139 41.95 32.86 10.27
CA ASP A 139 43.05 31.93 10.60
C ASP A 139 42.64 30.79 11.58
N ASP A 140 43.58 29.87 11.82
CA ASP A 140 43.60 28.68 12.69
C ASP A 140 43.09 28.86 14.14
N SER A 141 42.51 27.78 14.68
CA SER A 141 42.84 27.30 16.03
C SER A 141 42.36 25.87 16.30
N SER A 142 43.25 24.91 16.10
CA SER A 142 43.07 23.49 16.39
C SER A 142 42.87 23.15 17.88
N LYS A 143 41.82 22.38 18.25
CA LYS A 143 41.78 21.61 19.52
C LYS A 143 41.28 20.17 19.34
N LYS A 144 42.21 19.23 19.47
CA LYS A 144 41.98 17.78 19.53
C LYS A 144 41.42 17.37 20.89
N VAL A 145 40.40 16.51 20.92
CA VAL A 145 40.07 15.64 22.07
C VAL A 145 39.91 14.20 21.56
N LYS A 146 40.48 13.24 22.29
CA LYS A 146 40.59 11.82 21.88
C LYS A 146 39.33 11.02 22.26
N PRO A 147 39.01 9.92 21.54
CA PRO A 147 37.86 9.08 21.84
C PRO A 147 38.10 8.17 23.06
N PHE A 148 37.05 7.94 23.86
CA PHE A 148 37.09 7.03 25.00
C PHE A 148 36.43 5.68 24.65
N ASN A 149 37.23 4.75 24.13
CA ASN A 149 36.83 3.34 24.04
C ASN A 149 37.16 2.61 25.34
N LYS A 150 36.16 2.05 26.02
CA LYS A 150 36.39 1.01 27.04
C LYS A 150 35.45 -0.18 26.83
N VAL A 151 35.85 -1.05 25.90
CA VAL A 151 35.35 -2.43 25.85
C VAL A 151 35.77 -3.14 27.12
N THR A 152 34.83 -3.70 27.87
CA THR A 152 35.12 -4.62 28.97
C THR A 152 34.62 -6.00 28.54
N ARG A 153 35.55 -6.95 28.34
CA ARG A 153 35.22 -8.36 28.10
C ARG A 153 35.00 -9.01 29.47
N THR A 154 33.84 -9.61 29.68
CA THR A 154 33.61 -10.60 30.75
C THR A 154 33.25 -11.92 30.10
N SER A 155 34.02 -12.95 30.45
CA SER A 155 33.88 -14.33 30.00
C SER A 155 33.15 -15.18 31.04
N GLY A 156 32.40 -16.18 30.60
CA GLY A 156 31.61 -17.09 31.44
C GLY A 156 30.12 -16.77 31.39
N GLU A 157 29.19 -17.72 31.28
CA GLU A 157 29.33 -19.18 31.15
C GLU A 157 28.25 -19.71 30.19
N GLU A 158 28.57 -20.75 29.40
CA GLU A 158 27.62 -21.40 28.50
C GLU A 158 26.72 -22.36 29.30
N ASN A 159 25.51 -21.92 29.65
CA ASN A 159 24.43 -22.84 30.00
C ASN A 159 23.57 -23.12 28.77
N VAL A 160 23.82 -24.26 28.14
CA VAL A 160 22.99 -24.80 27.05
C VAL A 160 21.73 -25.40 27.66
N GLU A 161 20.79 -24.55 28.09
CA GLU A 161 19.39 -24.98 28.15
C GLU A 161 18.89 -25.12 26.72
N LEU A 162 18.47 -26.35 26.37
CA LEU A 162 17.78 -26.66 25.11
C LEU A 162 16.32 -26.16 25.18
N GLY A 163 16.15 -24.88 25.51
CA GLY A 163 14.87 -24.24 25.74
C GLY A 163 14.04 -24.20 24.46
N LYS A 164 12.74 -24.53 24.59
CA LYS A 164 11.72 -24.25 23.57
C LYS A 164 11.83 -22.78 23.17
N ALA A 165 12.40 -22.50 21.99
CA ALA A 165 12.60 -21.13 21.53
C ALA A 165 11.24 -20.44 21.39
N CYS A 166 10.91 -19.55 22.34
CA CYS A 166 9.70 -18.76 22.29
C CYS A 166 9.81 -17.77 21.13
N SER A 167 9.24 -18.13 19.98
CA SER A 167 9.33 -17.31 18.78
C SER A 167 8.57 -16.01 19.00
N THR A 168 9.33 -14.93 19.12
CA THR A 168 8.85 -13.55 19.21
C THR A 168 9.05 -12.89 17.84
N PHE A 169 8.01 -12.25 17.34
CA PHE A 169 8.01 -11.58 16.04
C PHE A 169 7.68 -10.10 16.20
N LYS A 170 8.49 -9.24 15.58
CA LYS A 170 8.24 -7.82 15.41
C LYS A 170 7.70 -7.54 14.01
N ILE A 171 6.60 -6.81 13.93
CA ILE A 171 5.95 -6.37 12.68
C ILE A 171 5.93 -4.84 12.70
N LEU A 172 6.53 -4.21 11.69
CA LEU A 172 6.45 -2.76 11.47
C LEU A 172 5.36 -2.46 10.44
N SER A 173 4.50 -1.48 10.69
CA SER A 173 3.65 -0.84 9.67
C SER A 173 4.01 0.63 9.56
N TYR A 174 4.15 1.16 8.34
CA TYR A 174 4.51 2.56 8.14
C TYR A 174 4.04 3.08 6.75
N ASN A 175 3.14 4.06 6.73
CA ASN A 175 2.94 4.90 5.54
C ASN A 175 4.16 5.83 5.38
N VAL A 176 4.95 5.61 4.31
CA VAL A 176 6.25 6.29 4.12
C VAL A 176 6.12 7.67 3.46
N TRP A 177 4.91 8.06 3.08
CA TRP A 177 4.55 9.31 2.42
C TRP A 177 5.22 9.54 1.06
N PHE A 178 4.43 9.35 0.00
CA PHE A 178 4.82 9.54 -1.41
C PHE A 178 5.14 10.99 -1.85
N ARG A 179 5.26 11.95 -0.92
CA ARG A 179 5.59 13.35 -1.22
C ARG A 179 7.09 13.52 -1.48
N GLU A 180 7.50 13.11 -2.69
CA GLU A 180 8.89 13.07 -3.15
C GLU A 180 9.58 14.44 -3.27
N ASP A 181 8.83 15.54 -3.37
CA ASP A 181 9.36 16.90 -3.43
C ASP A 181 9.93 17.40 -2.09
N LEU A 182 9.67 16.68 -0.99
CA LEU A 182 10.09 17.05 0.36
C LEU A 182 11.10 16.04 0.91
N GLU A 183 12.39 16.39 0.79
CA GLU A 183 13.54 15.71 1.42
C GLU A 183 13.57 14.17 1.29
N LEU A 184 13.12 13.65 0.15
CA LEU A 184 12.87 12.23 -0.10
C LEU A 184 13.98 11.31 0.43
N HIS A 185 15.23 11.52 0.01
CA HIS A 185 16.35 10.67 0.41
C HIS A 185 16.58 10.69 1.93
N LYS A 186 16.50 11.86 2.58
CA LYS A 186 16.70 11.98 4.03
C LYS A 186 15.55 11.40 4.85
N ARG A 187 14.32 11.54 4.36
CA ARG A 187 13.15 10.86 4.94
C ARG A 187 13.29 9.34 4.85
N MET A 188 13.63 8.80 3.67
CA MET A 188 13.78 7.36 3.48
C MET A 188 14.99 6.78 4.23
N GLU A 189 16.09 7.54 4.35
CA GLU A 189 17.23 7.21 5.21
C GLU A 189 16.81 7.11 6.68
N ALA A 190 16.02 8.06 7.18
CA ALA A 190 15.50 8.02 8.56
C ALA A 190 14.56 6.82 8.82
N ILE A 191 13.66 6.48 7.87
CA ILE A 191 12.84 5.26 7.95
C ILE A 191 13.74 4.01 7.93
N GLY A 192 14.79 3.99 7.09
CA GLY A 192 15.76 2.90 7.05
C GLY A 192 16.53 2.71 8.36
N ASN A 193 16.87 3.80 9.05
CA ASN A 193 17.50 3.76 10.37
C ASN A 193 16.56 3.16 11.43
N LEU A 194 15.26 3.46 11.37
CA LEU A 194 14.25 2.82 12.24
C LEU A 194 14.13 1.32 11.96
N VAL A 195 14.17 0.90 10.68
CA VAL A 195 14.19 -0.52 10.29
C VAL A 195 15.43 -1.23 10.87
N GLN A 196 16.61 -0.61 10.78
CA GLN A 196 17.83 -1.16 11.38
C GLN A 196 17.74 -1.26 12.91
N LEU A 197 17.30 -0.18 13.58
CA LEU A 197 17.19 -0.08 15.03
C LEU A 197 16.25 -1.13 15.64
N HIS A 198 15.04 -1.25 15.10
CA HIS A 198 14.04 -2.18 15.63
C HIS A 198 14.17 -3.60 15.08
N SER A 199 14.87 -3.75 13.95
CA SER A 199 15.17 -5.00 13.24
C SER A 199 13.95 -5.92 13.07
N PRO A 200 12.80 -5.41 12.60
CA PRO A 200 11.55 -6.17 12.58
C PRO A 200 11.65 -7.43 11.70
N ASN A 201 10.91 -8.48 12.04
CA ASN A 201 10.81 -9.71 11.25
C ASN A 201 10.03 -9.49 9.96
N PHE A 202 9.03 -8.60 10.02
CA PHE A 202 8.15 -8.24 8.92
C PHE A 202 7.96 -6.73 8.84
N ILE A 203 7.86 -6.18 7.63
CA ILE A 203 7.55 -4.77 7.40
C ILE A 203 6.41 -4.65 6.39
N CYS A 204 5.44 -3.82 6.71
CA CYS A 204 4.30 -3.42 5.89
C CYS A 204 4.46 -1.93 5.57
N PHE A 205 4.91 -1.59 4.37
CA PHE A 205 4.97 -0.19 3.94
C PHE A 205 3.81 0.15 3.01
N GLN A 206 3.28 1.37 3.18
CA GLN A 206 2.25 1.98 2.33
C GLN A 206 2.82 3.24 1.66
N GLU A 207 2.25 3.66 0.52
CA GLU A 207 2.72 4.82 -0.28
C GLU A 207 4.16 4.70 -0.84
N VAL A 208 4.62 3.48 -1.09
CA VAL A 208 5.93 3.27 -1.73
C VAL A 208 5.81 3.58 -3.22
N THR A 209 6.59 4.56 -3.70
CA THR A 209 6.76 4.88 -5.12
C THR A 209 7.93 4.09 -5.73
N PRO A 210 8.10 4.08 -7.07
CA PRO A 210 9.29 3.49 -7.70
C PRO A 210 10.61 4.08 -7.18
N ASN A 211 10.67 5.40 -6.95
CA ASN A 211 11.88 6.06 -6.44
C ASN A 211 12.17 5.64 -4.99
N ILE A 212 11.14 5.55 -4.15
CA ILE A 212 11.29 5.07 -2.76
C ILE A 212 11.76 3.61 -2.74
N TYR A 213 11.19 2.76 -3.59
CA TYR A 213 11.58 1.37 -3.73
C TYR A 213 13.05 1.21 -4.10
N ASP A 214 13.56 2.03 -5.03
CA ASP A 214 14.98 2.00 -5.40
C ASP A 214 15.90 2.59 -4.33
N ILE A 215 15.47 3.58 -3.53
CA ILE A 215 16.21 4.02 -2.35
C ILE A 215 16.30 2.88 -1.33
N PHE A 216 15.17 2.24 -1.00
CA PHE A 216 15.13 1.14 -0.04
C PHE A 216 15.97 -0.05 -0.50
N LYS A 217 15.97 -0.40 -1.79
CA LYS A 217 16.85 -1.45 -2.36
C LYS A 217 18.35 -1.17 -2.19
N GLN A 218 18.76 0.10 -2.08
CA GLN A 218 20.15 0.49 -1.85
C GLN A 218 20.52 0.51 -0.35
N CYS A 219 19.55 0.49 0.56
CA CYS A 219 19.82 0.44 1.98
C CYS A 219 20.37 -0.93 2.42
N THR A 220 21.35 -0.94 3.31
CA THR A 220 22.02 -2.17 3.77
C THR A 220 21.08 -3.18 4.44
N TRP A 221 19.99 -2.71 5.06
CA TRP A 221 18.97 -3.55 5.69
C TRP A 221 18.13 -4.33 4.68
N TRP A 222 18.06 -3.95 3.41
CA TRP A 222 17.18 -4.58 2.42
C TRP A 222 17.50 -6.06 2.21
N SER A 223 18.79 -6.39 2.14
CA SER A 223 19.30 -7.71 1.74
C SER A 223 18.80 -8.88 2.60
N VAL A 224 18.37 -8.64 3.85
CA VAL A 224 17.86 -9.68 4.75
C VAL A 224 16.36 -9.94 4.62
N TYR A 225 15.65 -9.19 3.76
CA TYR A 225 14.21 -9.34 3.54
C TYR A 225 13.89 -9.88 2.14
N ARG A 226 12.93 -10.80 2.07
CA ARG A 226 12.18 -11.12 0.84
C ARG A 226 11.07 -10.08 0.66
N CYS A 227 10.91 -9.54 -0.54
CA CYS A 227 9.90 -8.52 -0.84
C CYS A 227 8.75 -9.10 -1.68
N SER A 228 7.51 -8.67 -1.38
CA SER A 228 6.30 -9.02 -2.13
C SER A 228 6.18 -8.34 -3.50
N VAL A 229 7.04 -7.37 -3.81
CA VAL A 229 6.97 -6.53 -5.01
C VAL A 229 8.22 -6.75 -5.87
N SER A 230 8.03 -7.22 -7.10
CA SER A 230 9.09 -7.31 -8.11
C SER A 230 9.40 -5.93 -8.71
N SER A 231 10.57 -5.76 -9.31
CA SER A 231 10.92 -4.52 -10.04
C SER A 231 9.87 -4.17 -11.11
N GLU A 232 9.35 -5.14 -11.85
CA GLU A 232 8.31 -4.94 -12.87
C GLU A 232 7.00 -4.41 -12.25
N MET A 233 6.57 -4.99 -11.12
CA MET A 233 5.40 -4.51 -10.37
C MET A 233 5.63 -3.08 -9.83
N ALA A 234 6.84 -2.78 -9.36
CA ALA A 234 7.17 -1.45 -8.86
C ALA A 234 7.05 -0.38 -9.95
N TYR A 235 7.71 -0.55 -11.10
CA TYR A 235 7.71 0.45 -12.18
C TYR A 235 6.39 0.55 -12.97
N SER A 236 5.49 -0.44 -12.86
CA SER A 236 4.18 -0.39 -13.53
C SER A 236 3.12 0.43 -12.79
N ARG A 237 3.40 0.91 -11.58
CA ARG A 237 2.43 1.64 -10.73
C ARG A 237 3.03 2.93 -10.16
N PRO A 238 2.21 3.98 -9.97
CA PRO A 238 2.69 5.24 -9.42
C PRO A 238 3.07 5.15 -7.93
N TYR A 239 2.36 4.30 -7.18
CA TYR A 239 2.68 3.90 -5.81
C TYR A 239 2.00 2.56 -5.49
N PHE A 240 2.43 1.90 -4.42
CA PHE A 240 1.94 0.59 -4.00
C PHE A 240 2.17 0.34 -2.49
N CYS A 241 1.62 -0.75 -1.98
CA CYS A 241 2.00 -1.32 -0.68
C CYS A 241 3.00 -2.47 -0.89
N MET A 242 3.85 -2.73 0.11
CA MET A 242 4.79 -3.85 0.07
C MET A 242 4.87 -4.57 1.42
N VAL A 243 5.00 -5.90 1.37
CA VAL A 243 5.36 -6.73 2.52
C VAL A 243 6.79 -7.20 2.36
N LEU A 244 7.58 -7.04 3.41
CA LEU A 244 8.97 -7.51 3.53
C LEU A 244 9.03 -8.55 4.65
N SER A 245 9.73 -9.66 4.44
CA SER A 245 9.86 -10.77 5.40
C SER A 245 11.29 -11.26 5.52
N LYS A 246 11.83 -11.31 6.75
CA LYS A 246 13.07 -12.05 7.05
C LYS A 246 12.87 -13.56 6.98
N LEU A 247 11.68 -14.04 7.31
CA LEU A 247 11.35 -15.47 7.31
C LEU A 247 11.17 -15.98 5.86
N PRO A 248 11.35 -17.30 5.62
CA PRO A 248 10.91 -17.94 4.39
C PRO A 248 9.41 -17.70 4.16
N VAL A 249 9.06 -17.29 2.95
CA VAL A 249 7.68 -17.00 2.55
C VAL A 249 7.20 -18.12 1.64
N LYS A 250 6.02 -18.68 1.96
CA LYS A 250 5.37 -19.71 1.13
C LYS A 250 4.74 -19.10 -0.11
N SER A 251 4.02 -18.00 0.07
CA SER A 251 3.40 -17.24 -1.01
C SER A 251 3.33 -15.75 -0.69
N PHE A 252 3.48 -14.92 -1.72
CA PHE A 252 3.05 -13.53 -1.71
C PHE A 252 1.83 -13.40 -2.63
N ARG A 253 0.82 -12.64 -2.22
CA ARG A 253 -0.42 -12.46 -2.96
C ARG A 253 -0.90 -11.01 -2.84
N ASN A 254 -1.22 -10.38 -3.95
CA ASN A 254 -1.83 -9.05 -3.97
C ASN A 254 -3.25 -9.19 -4.55
N ILE A 255 -4.24 -8.66 -3.85
CA ILE A 255 -5.66 -8.77 -4.20
C ILE A 255 -6.22 -7.35 -4.36
N PRO A 256 -6.39 -6.84 -5.59
CA PRO A 256 -6.97 -5.52 -5.84
C PRO A 256 -8.40 -5.44 -5.33
N PHE A 257 -8.76 -4.31 -4.70
CA PHE A 257 -10.15 -4.06 -4.34
C PHE A 257 -10.92 -3.54 -5.56
N SER A 258 -11.97 -4.26 -5.95
CA SER A 258 -12.73 -3.97 -7.17
C SER A 258 -13.45 -2.61 -7.15
N ASN A 259 -13.71 -2.08 -5.95
CA ASN A 259 -14.34 -0.77 -5.74
C ASN A 259 -13.34 0.40 -5.64
N SER A 260 -12.03 0.16 -5.71
CA SER A 260 -11.03 1.21 -5.51
C SER A 260 -10.88 2.11 -6.73
N VAL A 261 -10.86 3.42 -6.50
CA VAL A 261 -10.56 4.45 -7.51
C VAL A 261 -9.14 5.01 -7.37
N MET A 262 -8.46 4.66 -6.28
CA MET A 262 -7.07 5.00 -5.98
C MET A 262 -6.09 3.84 -6.26
N GLY A 263 -6.59 2.65 -6.63
CA GLY A 263 -5.78 1.48 -6.98
C GLY A 263 -5.30 0.67 -5.77
N ARG A 264 -6.11 0.67 -4.69
CA ARG A 264 -5.85 0.01 -3.41
C ARG A 264 -6.01 -1.51 -3.51
N GLU A 265 -5.28 -2.22 -2.66
CA GLU A 265 -5.24 -3.68 -2.65
C GLU A 265 -4.83 -4.23 -1.29
N LEU A 266 -5.16 -5.49 -1.05
CA LEU A 266 -4.66 -6.27 0.07
C LEU A 266 -3.41 -7.07 -0.36
N CYS A 267 -2.25 -6.71 0.19
CA CYS A 267 -1.02 -7.48 0.04
C CYS A 267 -0.88 -8.48 1.19
N ILE A 268 -0.55 -9.73 0.90
CA ILE A 268 -0.50 -10.85 1.86
C ILE A 268 0.82 -11.60 1.68
N ALA A 269 1.46 -11.93 2.80
CA ALA A 269 2.57 -12.88 2.91
C ALA A 269 2.17 -14.04 3.81
N GLU A 270 2.14 -15.25 3.26
CA GLU A 270 1.90 -16.49 3.99
C GLU A 270 3.26 -17.09 4.40
N VAL A 271 3.53 -17.24 5.70
CA VAL A 271 4.83 -17.71 6.23
C VAL A 271 4.66 -18.85 7.23
N GLU A 272 5.73 -19.59 7.45
CA GLU A 272 5.82 -20.56 8.55
C GLU A 272 6.76 -20.01 9.63
N ALA A 273 6.25 -19.89 10.86
CA ALA A 273 7.08 -19.63 12.02
C ALA A 273 8.01 -20.85 12.29
N ALA A 274 9.18 -20.61 12.88
CA ALA A 274 10.14 -21.68 13.22
C ALA A 274 9.55 -22.80 14.12
N SER A 275 8.43 -22.54 14.79
CA SER A 275 7.64 -23.53 15.55
C SER A 275 6.70 -24.40 14.67
N GLY A 276 6.82 -24.38 13.34
CA GLY A 276 5.92 -25.06 12.40
C GLY A 276 4.52 -24.44 12.29
N LYS A 277 4.29 -23.27 12.90
CA LYS A 277 2.97 -22.63 12.97
C LYS A 277 2.78 -21.68 11.80
N SER A 278 1.63 -21.77 11.12
CA SER A 278 1.27 -20.82 10.06
C SER A 278 1.06 -19.43 10.65
N LEU A 279 1.60 -18.40 9.99
CA LEU A 279 1.38 -16.99 10.29
C LEU A 279 1.15 -16.25 8.97
N VAL A 280 0.15 -15.37 8.94
CA VAL A 280 -0.14 -14.52 7.79
C VAL A 280 0.07 -13.07 8.15
N ILE A 281 0.92 -12.39 7.40
CA ILE A 281 1.12 -10.95 7.50
C ILE A 281 0.42 -10.30 6.32
N ALA A 282 -0.49 -9.37 6.58
CA ALA A 282 -1.20 -8.64 5.55
C ALA A 282 -1.04 -7.12 5.73
N THR A 283 -1.08 -6.39 4.62
CA THR A 283 -1.12 -4.92 4.60
C THR A 283 -2.05 -4.42 3.53
N SER A 284 -2.59 -3.24 3.77
CA SER A 284 -3.33 -2.45 2.81
C SER A 284 -3.06 -0.97 3.07
N HIS A 285 -3.44 -0.14 2.10
CA HIS A 285 -3.72 1.26 2.29
C HIS A 285 -5.18 1.47 1.86
N LEU A 286 -6.14 1.45 2.79
CA LEU A 286 -7.58 1.52 2.44
C LEU A 286 -7.95 2.92 1.92
N GLU A 287 -8.98 3.00 1.06
CA GLU A 287 -9.38 4.21 0.32
C GLU A 287 -9.37 5.47 1.20
N SER A 288 -8.60 6.49 0.82
CA SER A 288 -8.38 7.68 1.65
C SER A 288 -9.50 8.72 1.48
N PRO A 289 -9.79 9.56 2.49
CA PRO A 289 -10.60 10.75 2.28
C PRO A 289 -9.87 11.75 1.38
N CYS A 290 -10.56 12.27 0.36
CA CYS A 290 -10.07 13.30 -0.56
C CYS A 290 -11.10 14.44 -0.67
N PRO A 291 -11.22 15.33 0.33
CA PRO A 291 -12.04 16.52 0.20
C PRO A 291 -11.42 17.46 -0.86
N GLY A 292 -12.01 17.53 -2.05
CA GLY A 292 -11.53 18.36 -3.15
C GLY A 292 -12.63 19.02 -3.99
N PRO A 293 -12.31 20.11 -4.71
CA PRO A 293 -13.28 20.78 -5.58
C PRO A 293 -13.86 19.83 -6.64
N PRO A 294 -15.15 19.96 -6.99
CA PRO A 294 -16.04 21.07 -6.61
C PRO A 294 -16.78 20.88 -5.27
N LYS A 295 -16.89 19.66 -4.74
CA LYS A 295 -17.80 19.35 -3.61
C LYS A 295 -17.16 19.36 -2.23
N TRP A 296 -15.85 19.08 -2.13
CA TRP A 296 -15.08 19.02 -0.89
C TRP A 296 -15.57 17.98 0.15
N ASP A 297 -16.37 17.01 -0.27
CA ASP A 297 -17.09 16.03 0.57
C ASP A 297 -16.67 14.56 0.33
N GLN A 298 -15.69 14.30 -0.54
CA GLN A 298 -15.39 12.96 -1.03
C GLN A 298 -14.56 12.16 -0.01
N MET A 299 -15.23 11.63 1.02
CA MET A 299 -14.61 10.90 2.15
C MET A 299 -14.30 9.42 1.89
N PHE A 300 -14.81 8.86 0.79
CA PHE A 300 -14.64 7.45 0.37
C PHE A 300 -14.92 6.40 1.46
N SER A 301 -15.82 6.73 2.39
CA SER A 301 -16.18 5.90 3.55
C SER A 301 -16.82 4.57 3.15
N LYS A 302 -17.76 4.59 2.19
CA LYS A 302 -18.44 3.39 1.71
C LYS A 302 -17.44 2.42 1.07
N GLU A 303 -16.52 2.95 0.29
CA GLU A 303 -15.46 2.21 -0.39
C GLU A 303 -14.54 1.56 0.64
N ARG A 304 -14.01 2.34 1.58
CA ARG A 304 -13.14 1.90 2.69
C ARG A 304 -13.81 0.85 3.59
N VAL A 305 -15.09 1.01 3.94
CA VAL A 305 -15.87 0.03 4.72
C VAL A 305 -15.98 -1.31 3.99
N VAL A 306 -16.27 -1.30 2.68
CA VAL A 306 -16.33 -2.53 1.87
C VAL A 306 -14.94 -3.20 1.82
N GLN A 307 -13.87 -2.43 1.61
CA GLN A 307 -12.50 -2.96 1.55
C GLN A 307 -12.06 -3.61 2.86
N ALA A 308 -12.35 -2.99 4.01
CA ALA A 308 -12.06 -3.56 5.32
C ALA A 308 -12.85 -4.88 5.55
N ASN A 309 -14.13 -4.91 5.17
CA ASN A 309 -14.95 -6.12 5.24
C ASN A 309 -14.40 -7.23 4.33
N GLU A 310 -14.08 -6.94 3.07
CA GLU A 310 -13.50 -7.91 2.14
C GLU A 310 -12.17 -8.48 2.67
N ALA A 311 -11.30 -7.62 3.22
CA ALA A 311 -10.02 -8.04 3.78
C ALA A 311 -10.17 -8.95 5.01
N VAL A 312 -10.98 -8.56 6.00
CA VAL A 312 -11.20 -9.38 7.21
C VAL A 312 -11.87 -10.70 6.85
N ASN A 313 -12.90 -10.70 5.99
CA ASN A 313 -13.57 -11.93 5.53
C ASN A 313 -12.61 -12.91 4.82
N LEU A 314 -11.70 -12.40 3.98
CA LEU A 314 -10.75 -13.23 3.26
C LEU A 314 -9.68 -13.81 4.20
N LEU A 315 -9.22 -13.02 5.17
CA LEU A 315 -8.17 -13.40 6.12
C LEU A 315 -8.68 -14.29 7.27
N ASN A 316 -9.98 -14.24 7.62
CA ASN A 316 -10.55 -14.98 8.76
C ASN A 316 -10.40 -16.52 8.64
N LYS A 317 -10.08 -17.03 7.44
CA LYS A 317 -9.80 -18.46 7.19
C LYS A 317 -8.47 -18.95 7.79
N GLN A 318 -7.66 -18.06 8.36
CA GLN A 318 -6.30 -18.35 8.81
C GLN A 318 -6.21 -18.25 10.34
N PRO A 319 -5.52 -19.19 11.03
CA PRO A 319 -5.52 -19.27 12.49
C PRO A 319 -4.70 -18.16 13.17
N ASN A 320 -3.73 -17.59 12.45
CA ASN A 320 -2.87 -16.52 12.93
C ASN A 320 -2.66 -15.47 11.83
N VAL A 321 -3.23 -14.29 12.03
CA VAL A 321 -3.16 -13.14 11.12
C VAL A 321 -2.74 -11.90 11.88
N VAL A 322 -1.80 -11.15 11.30
CA VAL A 322 -1.55 -9.74 11.61
C VAL A 322 -1.85 -8.93 10.35
N PHE A 323 -2.97 -8.20 10.36
CA PHE A 323 -3.32 -7.26 9.29
C PHE A 323 -2.99 -5.84 9.75
N GLY A 324 -1.89 -5.28 9.24
CA GLY A 324 -1.37 -3.97 9.62
C GLY A 324 -1.22 -3.05 8.42
N GLY A 325 -1.62 -1.79 8.56
CA GLY A 325 -1.53 -0.82 7.47
C GLY A 325 -2.22 0.50 7.79
N ASP A 326 -2.11 1.44 6.86
CA ASP A 326 -2.93 2.66 6.86
C ASP A 326 -4.37 2.28 6.47
N MET A 327 -5.23 2.18 7.47
CA MET A 327 -6.64 1.83 7.28
C MET A 327 -7.48 3.05 6.89
N ASN A 328 -6.93 4.27 6.88
CA ASN A 328 -7.65 5.54 6.75
C ASN A 328 -8.91 5.68 7.64
N TRP A 329 -9.02 4.87 8.70
CA TRP A 329 -10.29 4.60 9.36
C TRP A 329 -10.63 5.65 10.42
N ASP A 330 -11.81 6.26 10.27
CA ASP A 330 -12.38 7.21 11.22
C ASP A 330 -13.64 6.61 11.84
N ASP A 331 -13.56 6.16 13.10
CA ASP A 331 -14.66 5.45 13.77
C ASP A 331 -15.95 6.31 13.90
N LYS A 332 -15.85 7.64 13.70
CA LYS A 332 -16.98 8.57 13.66
C LYS A 332 -17.70 8.65 12.31
N VAL A 333 -17.03 8.28 11.22
CA VAL A 333 -17.54 8.40 9.84
C VAL A 333 -17.78 7.02 9.23
N ASP A 334 -16.87 6.09 9.48
CA ASP A 334 -16.91 4.71 8.96
C ASP A 334 -17.64 3.75 9.91
N GLY A 335 -17.88 4.18 11.16
CA GLY A 335 -18.42 3.35 12.23
C GLY A 335 -17.37 2.44 12.87
N LEU A 336 -17.83 1.43 13.60
CA LEU A 336 -16.94 0.44 14.21
C LEU A 336 -16.21 -0.35 13.12
N TYR A 337 -14.90 -0.55 13.30
CA TYR A 337 -14.11 -1.41 12.41
C TYR A 337 -14.73 -2.82 12.35
N PRO A 338 -14.86 -3.46 11.17
CA PRO A 338 -15.56 -4.74 10.99
C PRO A 338 -14.74 -5.94 11.50
N LEU A 339 -14.49 -5.97 12.82
CA LEU A 339 -13.90 -7.10 13.51
C LEU A 339 -14.89 -8.27 13.53
N GLN A 340 -14.38 -9.48 13.31
CA GLN A 340 -15.13 -10.74 13.48
C GLN A 340 -14.73 -11.39 14.81
N ASP A 341 -15.45 -12.42 15.23
CA ASP A 341 -15.14 -13.15 16.46
C ASP A 341 -13.68 -13.62 16.48
N GLY A 342 -12.98 -13.40 17.60
CA GLY A 342 -11.56 -13.69 17.75
C GLY A 342 -10.60 -12.64 17.20
N TRP A 343 -11.08 -11.63 16.45
CA TRP A 343 -10.26 -10.50 16.02
C TRP A 343 -10.17 -9.42 17.11
N THR A 344 -9.03 -8.74 17.15
CA THR A 344 -8.74 -7.66 18.10
C THR A 344 -7.97 -6.53 17.44
N ASP A 345 -8.19 -5.30 17.88
CA ASP A 345 -7.35 -4.15 17.55
C ASP A 345 -6.22 -4.06 18.58
N ALA A 346 -4.97 -4.23 18.13
CA ALA A 346 -3.82 -4.35 19.01
C ALA A 346 -3.61 -3.11 19.89
N TRP A 347 -3.89 -1.91 19.36
CA TRP A 347 -3.76 -0.67 20.12
C TRP A 347 -4.87 -0.55 21.15
N ALA A 348 -6.13 -0.79 20.75
CA ALA A 348 -7.26 -0.73 21.67
C ALA A 348 -7.14 -1.76 22.81
N GLN A 349 -6.58 -2.95 22.54
CA GLN A 349 -6.35 -3.98 23.55
C GLN A 349 -5.25 -3.61 24.56
N LEU A 350 -4.10 -3.12 24.10
CA LEU A 350 -2.95 -2.88 24.98
C LEU A 350 -2.92 -1.47 25.60
N ARG A 351 -3.50 -0.48 24.91
CA ARG A 351 -3.44 0.94 25.27
C ARG A 351 -4.84 1.59 25.20
N PRO A 352 -5.88 1.04 25.87
CA PRO A 352 -7.27 1.51 25.75
C PRO A 352 -7.49 2.98 26.15
N ASN A 353 -6.60 3.53 27.00
CA ASN A 353 -6.66 4.90 27.49
C ASN A 353 -5.83 5.89 26.65
N GLU A 354 -5.08 5.43 25.64
CA GLU A 354 -4.25 6.27 24.77
C GLU A 354 -4.90 6.43 23.39
N SER A 355 -4.98 7.66 22.87
CA SER A 355 -5.68 7.92 21.60
C SER A 355 -5.00 7.32 20.36
N GLY A 356 -3.70 6.98 20.44
CA GLY A 356 -2.97 6.33 19.37
C GLY A 356 -2.95 7.09 18.04
N TRP A 357 -2.82 8.42 18.07
CA TRP A 357 -2.84 9.23 16.85
C TRP A 357 -1.56 9.01 16.02
N THR A 358 -1.66 8.15 15.00
CA THR A 358 -0.58 7.90 14.05
C THR A 358 -0.47 9.00 12.98
N TYR A 359 -1.55 9.74 12.75
CA TYR A 359 -1.57 10.98 11.98
C TYR A 359 -2.01 12.13 12.91
N ASP A 360 -1.10 13.04 13.25
CA ASP A 360 -1.36 14.10 14.22
C ASP A 360 -0.76 15.45 13.77
N THR A 361 -1.60 16.38 13.32
CA THR A 361 -1.15 17.72 12.88
C THR A 361 -0.78 18.69 14.00
N LYS A 362 -0.92 18.31 15.28
CA LYS A 362 -0.38 19.04 16.44
C LYS A 362 0.99 18.50 16.86
N ALA A 363 1.13 17.17 16.95
CA ALA A 363 2.36 16.54 17.41
C ALA A 363 3.42 16.48 16.29
N ASN A 364 3.02 16.14 15.07
CA ASN A 364 3.94 16.09 13.93
C ASN A 364 4.27 17.52 13.49
N GLN A 365 5.44 18.00 13.92
CA GLN A 365 5.88 19.38 13.69
C GLN A 365 6.02 19.72 12.19
N MET A 366 6.25 18.74 11.32
CA MET A 366 6.27 18.93 9.87
C MET A 366 4.88 19.37 9.35
N LEU A 367 3.80 18.88 9.97
CA LEU A 367 2.43 19.22 9.57
C LEU A 367 1.92 20.56 10.11
N THR A 368 2.72 21.26 10.92
CA THR A 368 2.38 22.56 11.53
C THR A 368 1.74 23.52 10.52
N GLY A 369 0.71 24.23 10.98
CA GLY A 369 -0.03 25.18 10.16
C GLY A 369 -1.18 24.58 9.35
N ASN A 370 -1.28 23.25 9.23
CA ASN A 370 -2.49 22.57 8.76
C ASN A 370 -3.65 22.79 9.76
N ARG A 371 -4.88 22.43 9.35
CA ARG A 371 -6.01 22.30 10.27
C ARG A 371 -5.72 21.16 11.27
N THR A 372 -6.19 21.31 12.51
CA THR A 372 -6.16 20.23 13.51
C THR A 372 -6.86 18.98 12.98
N LEU A 373 -6.08 17.91 12.82
CA LEU A 373 -6.53 16.57 12.46
C LEU A 373 -5.65 15.59 13.24
N GLN A 374 -6.28 14.79 14.10
CA GLN A 374 -5.62 13.83 14.97
C GLN A 374 -6.39 12.52 14.86
N LYS A 375 -5.78 11.51 14.22
CA LYS A 375 -6.43 10.28 13.77
C LYS A 375 -5.52 9.07 13.97
N ARG A 376 -6.15 7.92 14.23
CA ARG A 376 -5.51 6.60 14.28
C ARG A 376 -5.81 5.86 12.98
N LEU A 377 -5.15 6.34 11.92
CA LEU A 377 -5.34 5.84 10.55
C LEU A 377 -4.66 4.48 10.41
N ASP A 378 -3.42 4.39 10.88
CA ASP A 378 -2.65 3.16 10.92
C ASP A 378 -3.10 2.29 12.10
N ARG A 379 -3.36 1.00 11.83
CA ARG A 379 -3.85 0.05 12.83
C ARG A 379 -3.21 -1.32 12.62
N PHE A 380 -3.17 -2.12 13.69
CA PHE A 380 -2.91 -3.55 13.64
C PHE A 380 -4.15 -4.31 14.11
N ILE A 381 -4.77 -5.04 13.18
CA ILE A 381 -5.97 -5.84 13.39
C ILE A 381 -5.54 -7.30 13.34
N CYS A 382 -5.70 -8.02 14.45
CA CYS A 382 -5.06 -9.31 14.69
C CYS A 382 -6.09 -10.41 14.99
N HIS A 383 -5.88 -11.61 14.47
CA HIS A 383 -6.60 -12.84 14.84
C HIS A 383 -5.56 -13.90 15.15
N LEU A 384 -5.37 -14.25 16.43
CA LEU A 384 -4.20 -15.03 16.85
C LEU A 384 -4.59 -16.21 17.77
N THR A 385 -4.66 -17.41 17.18
CA THR A 385 -4.90 -18.66 17.90
C THR A 385 -3.67 -19.07 18.72
N ASP A 386 -2.48 -18.99 18.12
CA ASP A 386 -1.22 -19.53 18.67
C ASP A 386 -0.29 -18.50 19.29
N PHE A 387 -0.52 -17.22 19.00
CA PHE A 387 0.33 -16.10 19.41
C PHE A 387 -0.47 -15.12 20.27
N LYS A 388 0.22 -14.39 21.14
CA LYS A 388 -0.33 -13.29 21.93
C LYS A 388 0.36 -11.99 21.56
N ILE A 389 -0.40 -10.89 21.59
CA ILE A 389 0.15 -9.55 21.44
C ILE A 389 0.88 -9.20 22.74
N THR A 390 2.09 -8.66 22.64
CA THR A 390 2.98 -8.38 23.78
C THR A 390 3.34 -6.91 23.90
N SER A 391 3.57 -6.21 22.78
CA SER A 391 3.69 -4.75 22.74
C SER A 391 3.09 -4.19 21.45
N VAL A 392 2.71 -2.91 21.49
CA VAL A 392 2.47 -2.09 20.31
C VAL A 392 2.96 -0.69 20.61
N ASP A 393 3.87 -0.20 19.79
CA ASP A 393 4.67 0.99 20.07
C ASP A 393 4.69 1.92 18.86
N MET A 394 4.63 3.23 19.08
CA MET A 394 4.66 4.24 18.03
C MET A 394 6.10 4.72 17.82
N ILE A 395 6.55 4.85 16.57
CA ILE A 395 7.93 5.17 16.21
C ILE A 395 8.00 6.23 15.10
N GLY A 396 9.18 6.84 14.92
CA GLY A 396 9.40 7.88 13.89
C GLY A 396 8.79 9.24 14.25
N MET A 397 8.58 9.50 15.53
CA MET A 397 8.08 10.77 16.08
C MET A 397 9.13 11.89 16.12
N GLU A 398 10.41 11.55 15.97
CA GLU A 398 11.52 12.50 16.09
C GLU A 398 11.77 13.26 14.78
N VAL A 399 12.13 14.54 14.93
CA VAL A 399 12.62 15.37 13.82
C VAL A 399 13.95 14.83 13.29
N ILE A 400 14.17 14.92 11.98
CA ILE A 400 15.47 14.63 11.37
C ILE A 400 16.40 15.81 11.69
N PRO A 401 17.52 15.61 12.42
CA PRO A 401 18.35 16.71 12.89
C PRO A 401 18.91 17.57 11.77
N GLY A 402 18.80 18.90 11.93
CA GLY A 402 19.31 19.88 10.97
C GLY A 402 18.49 20.01 9.67
N LEU A 403 17.33 19.36 9.56
CA LEU A 403 16.54 19.32 8.33
C LEU A 403 15.21 20.08 8.46
N SER A 404 14.96 20.98 7.52
CA SER A 404 13.76 21.82 7.48
C SER A 404 13.31 22.11 6.06
N TYR A 405 12.01 22.33 5.86
CA TYR A 405 11.43 22.70 4.57
C TYR A 405 10.57 23.97 4.66
N ASN A 406 10.37 24.63 3.52
CA ASN A 406 9.49 25.80 3.41
C ASN A 406 8.06 25.38 3.07
N LYS A 407 7.09 25.88 3.82
CA LYS A 407 5.66 25.67 3.62
C LYS A 407 4.93 26.99 3.48
N GLU A 408 4.28 27.19 2.34
CA GLU A 408 3.34 28.29 2.15
C GLU A 408 2.04 28.03 2.91
N LYS A 409 1.59 29.05 3.63
CA LYS A 409 0.29 29.09 4.26
C LYS A 409 -0.46 30.33 3.76
N LYS A 410 -1.56 30.11 3.05
CA LYS A 410 -2.54 31.17 2.77
C LYS A 410 -3.08 31.70 4.10
N VAL A 411 -3.04 33.02 4.27
CA VAL A 411 -3.63 33.78 5.37
C VAL A 411 -4.51 34.88 4.77
N ARG A 412 -5.39 35.51 5.57
CA ARG A 412 -6.38 36.48 5.07
C ARG A 412 -5.81 37.59 4.17
N ASN A 413 -4.56 38.00 4.41
CA ASN A 413 -3.90 39.11 3.71
C ASN A 413 -2.68 38.68 2.88
N GLY A 414 -2.61 37.42 2.41
CA GLY A 414 -1.56 36.95 1.50
C GLY A 414 -1.01 35.55 1.79
N ILE A 415 0.21 35.28 1.35
CA ILE A 415 0.92 34.01 1.56
C ILE A 415 2.02 34.22 2.60
N LYS A 416 2.01 33.43 3.68
CA LYS A 416 3.08 33.38 4.67
C LYS A 416 3.93 32.14 4.44
N GLN A 417 5.24 32.31 4.31
CA GLN A 417 6.20 31.21 4.36
C GLN A 417 6.43 30.76 5.82
N LEU A 418 6.47 29.45 6.06
CA LEU A 418 6.81 28.82 7.33
C LEU A 418 8.01 27.90 7.12
N VAL A 419 9.08 28.07 7.89
CA VAL A 419 10.17 27.10 7.97
C VAL A 419 9.78 26.06 9.02
N LEU A 420 9.64 24.80 8.61
CA LEU A 420 9.20 23.70 9.47
C LEU A 420 10.21 22.56 9.47
N PRO A 421 10.39 21.82 10.58
CA PRO A 421 11.27 20.67 10.63
C PRO A 421 10.72 19.52 9.76
N VAL A 422 11.61 18.62 9.36
CA VAL A 422 11.25 17.42 8.60
C VAL A 422 11.29 16.20 9.53
N LEU A 423 10.19 15.45 9.58
CA LEU A 423 10.10 14.11 10.17
C LEU A 423 10.23 13.03 9.07
N PRO A 424 10.36 11.73 9.39
CA PRO A 424 10.45 10.68 8.38
C PRO A 424 9.23 10.60 7.43
N SER A 425 8.04 10.91 7.95
CA SER A 425 6.76 10.89 7.22
C SER A 425 5.77 11.87 7.86
N ASP A 426 4.62 12.11 7.22
CA ASP A 426 3.48 12.76 7.88
C ASP A 426 2.74 11.80 8.84
N HIS A 427 2.90 10.49 8.65
CA HIS A 427 2.51 9.44 9.60
C HIS A 427 3.64 9.08 10.59
N TYR A 428 3.25 8.53 11.74
CA TYR A 428 4.12 7.77 12.65
C TYR A 428 3.98 6.26 12.38
N GLY A 429 5.09 5.53 12.46
CA GLY A 429 5.10 4.08 12.29
C GLY A 429 4.55 3.37 13.53
N LEU A 430 3.96 2.18 13.33
CA LEU A 430 3.58 1.28 14.41
C LEU A 430 4.46 0.03 14.41
N LEU A 431 5.02 -0.32 15.57
CA LEU A 431 5.79 -1.53 15.81
C LEU A 431 5.00 -2.46 16.74
N LEU A 432 4.49 -3.56 16.20
CA LEU A 432 3.80 -4.62 16.94
C LEU A 432 4.80 -5.71 17.34
N THR A 433 4.73 -6.20 18.58
CA THR A 433 5.44 -7.41 19.01
C THR A 433 4.43 -8.50 19.39
N ILE A 434 4.52 -9.68 18.76
CA ILE A 434 3.77 -10.88 19.16
C ILE A 434 4.74 -11.96 19.63
N SER A 435 4.31 -12.80 20.58
CA SER A 435 5.05 -14.01 20.99
C SER A 435 4.17 -15.24 20.87
N SER A 436 4.76 -16.43 20.82
CA SER A 436 4.03 -17.67 21.08
C SER A 436 3.28 -17.59 22.42
N LYS A 437 2.09 -18.20 22.49
CA LYS A 437 1.32 -18.34 23.73
C LYS A 437 2.06 -19.21 24.74
#